data_AF-A0A721AZ38-F1
#
_entry.id   AF-A0A721AZ38-F1
#
_cell.length_a   1.000
_cell.length_b   1.000
_cell.length_c   1.000
_cell.angle_alpha   90.00
_cell.angle_beta   90.00
_cell.angle_gamma   90.00
#
_symmetry.space_group_name_H-M   'P 1'
#
loop_
_entity.id
_entity.type
_entity.pdbx_description
1 polymer ?
#
loop_
_entity_poly.entity_id
_entity_poly.type
_entity_poly.pdbx_seq_one_letter_code
_entity_poly.pdbx_strand_id
1 'polypeptide(L)'
;MDVLRFILRLPFILLRLAARSLVYLFTLLGFLLRPFTGRIRWAVPGWVTFAGNQLARLERGGNRYPKTISALLLLTAAVAAGSYYTWHWYQNKPKPVDVAPLVVQDISASVQRPSAVNYNRDDNSAQIVVVTFSRSAAPVTLIGKPVTAGITLTPAMEGEWQWRNDRKLVFTAKKTFPMGKTYTVDMDAKTLLAPQVALTEKQKTFTTPEFYYRGGRAEFYQDPQDPMKKHAIIGLTFNAPADVKN
;
A
#
# COMPACT_ATOMS: atom_id res chain seq x y z
N MET A 1 1.75 -4.96 69.85
CA MET A 1 2.85 -4.74 68.89
C MET A 1 3.50 -6.05 68.38
N ASP A 2 3.05 -7.24 68.80
CA ASP A 2 3.72 -8.50 68.44
C ASP A 2 3.36 -9.09 67.08
N VAL A 3 2.17 -8.80 66.53
CA VAL A 3 1.73 -9.39 65.25
C VAL A 3 2.65 -9.01 64.08
N LEU A 4 3.11 -7.76 64.03
CA LEU A 4 4.01 -7.26 62.99
C LEU A 4 5.40 -7.92 63.05
N ARG A 5 5.91 -8.15 64.26
CA ARG A 5 7.16 -8.89 64.47
C ARG A 5 6.99 -10.36 64.12
N PHE A 6 5.84 -10.96 64.44
CA PHE A 6 5.53 -12.34 64.09
C PHE A 6 5.48 -12.54 62.57
N ILE A 7 4.77 -11.68 61.83
CA ILE A 7 4.68 -11.73 60.36
C ILE A 7 6.06 -11.58 59.71
N LEU A 8 6.89 -10.64 60.18
CA LEU A 8 8.25 -10.45 59.64
C LEU A 8 9.20 -11.61 59.97
N ARG A 9 8.97 -12.35 61.06
CA ARG A 9 9.77 -13.53 61.44
C ARG A 9 9.31 -14.82 60.74
N LEU A 10 8.05 -14.91 60.34
CA LEU A 10 7.44 -16.07 59.69
C LEU A 10 8.28 -16.64 58.52
N PRO A 11 8.74 -15.84 57.54
CA PRO A 11 9.56 -16.38 56.44
C PRO A 11 10.89 -16.97 56.92
N PHE A 12 11.53 -16.38 57.93
CA PHE A 12 12.77 -16.90 58.50
C PHE A 12 12.56 -18.20 59.29
N ILE A 13 11.41 -18.33 59.97
CA ILE A 13 11.02 -19.55 60.68
C ILE A 13 10.75 -20.67 59.69
N LEU A 14 9.97 -20.41 58.63
CA LEU A 14 9.70 -21.39 57.57
C LEU A 14 10.99 -21.84 56.88
N LEU A 15 11.88 -20.90 56.56
CA LEU A 15 13.15 -21.23 55.90
C LEU A 15 14.06 -22.08 56.80
N ARG A 16 14.08 -21.82 58.12
CA ARG A 16 14.79 -22.69 59.09
C ARG A 16 14.15 -24.07 59.23
N LEU A 17 12.83 -24.17 59.22
CA LEU A 17 12.12 -25.45 59.27
C LEU A 17 12.37 -26.27 57.99
N ALA A 18 12.35 -25.64 56.83
CA ALA A 18 12.71 -26.26 55.56
C ALA A 18 14.17 -26.73 55.56
N ALA A 19 15.11 -25.90 56.02
CA ALA A 19 16.51 -26.31 56.12
C ALA A 19 16.73 -27.49 57.09
N ARG A 20 16.05 -27.49 58.24
CA ARG A 20 16.11 -28.59 59.22
C ARG A 20 15.50 -29.88 58.70
N SER A 21 14.36 -29.81 58.02
CA SER A 21 13.73 -31.00 57.42
C SER A 21 14.59 -31.58 56.29
N LEU A 22 15.22 -30.74 55.48
CA LEU A 22 16.16 -31.16 54.45
C LEU A 22 17.39 -31.85 55.05
N VAL A 23 18.00 -31.25 56.09
CA VAL A 23 19.12 -31.87 56.82
C VAL A 23 18.68 -33.21 57.42
N TYR A 24 17.51 -33.28 58.05
CA TYR A 24 16.98 -34.51 58.61
C TYR A 24 16.82 -35.60 57.56
N LEU A 25 16.24 -35.26 56.40
CA LEU A 25 16.06 -36.18 55.28
C LEU A 25 17.41 -36.70 54.75
N PHE A 26 18.41 -35.83 54.60
CA PHE A 26 19.76 -36.25 54.19
C PHE A 26 20.46 -37.10 55.25
N THR A 27 20.28 -36.81 56.54
CA THR A 27 20.84 -37.65 57.62
C THR A 27 20.18 -39.02 57.70
N LEU A 28 18.85 -39.09 57.49
CA LEU A 28 18.09 -40.34 57.47
C LEU A 28 18.48 -41.19 56.26
N LEU A 29 18.60 -40.57 55.08
CA LEU A 29 19.10 -41.20 53.87
C LEU A 29 20.55 -41.72 54.06
N GLY A 30 21.42 -40.92 54.67
CA GLY A 30 22.79 -41.32 54.99
C GLY A 30 22.86 -42.47 56.01
N PHE A 31 21.91 -42.55 56.94
CA PHE A 31 21.80 -43.66 57.89
C PHE A 31 21.36 -44.97 57.20
N LEU A 32 20.36 -44.89 56.31
CA LEU A 32 19.86 -46.03 55.53
C LEU A 32 20.88 -46.57 54.53
N LEU A 33 21.65 -45.68 53.89
CA LEU A 33 22.67 -46.06 52.90
C LEU A 33 24.01 -46.43 53.51
N ARG A 34 24.17 -46.29 54.83
CA ARG A 34 25.38 -46.62 55.59
C ARG A 34 25.96 -48.02 55.34
N PRO A 35 25.16 -49.09 55.12
CA PRO A 35 25.71 -50.42 54.81
C PRO A 35 26.36 -50.49 53.43
N PHE A 36 25.90 -49.66 52.48
CA PHE A 36 26.32 -49.71 51.08
C PHE A 36 27.47 -48.74 50.78
N THR A 37 27.51 -47.57 51.41
CA THR A 37 28.43 -46.48 51.06
C THR A 37 29.52 -46.23 52.11
N GLY A 38 29.48 -46.92 53.25
CA GLY A 38 30.41 -46.69 54.36
C GLY A 38 30.20 -45.34 55.07
N ARG A 39 31.17 -44.89 55.87
CA ARG A 39 31.08 -43.63 56.63
C ARG A 39 31.56 -42.45 55.79
N ILE A 40 30.66 -41.83 55.03
CA ILE A 40 30.94 -40.58 54.32
C ILE A 40 31.11 -39.44 55.35
N ARG A 41 32.30 -38.86 55.43
CA ARG A 41 32.59 -37.67 56.27
C ARG A 41 32.36 -36.42 55.41
N TRP A 42 31.15 -35.89 55.45
CA TRP A 42 30.82 -34.63 54.79
C TRP A 42 31.25 -33.44 55.67
N ALA A 43 32.17 -32.62 55.18
CA ALA A 43 32.52 -31.34 55.81
C ALA A 43 31.53 -30.26 55.35
N VAL A 44 30.96 -29.49 56.28
CA VAL A 44 29.99 -28.43 55.95
C VAL A 44 30.70 -27.36 55.11
N PRO A 45 30.25 -27.10 53.87
CA PRO A 45 30.87 -26.09 53.04
C PRO A 45 30.74 -24.68 53.65
N GLY A 46 31.78 -23.84 53.49
CA GLY A 46 31.78 -22.48 54.06
C GLY A 46 30.66 -21.55 53.56
N TRP A 47 30.06 -21.83 52.40
CA TRP A 47 28.90 -21.07 51.92
C TRP A 47 27.66 -21.31 52.78
N VAL A 48 27.53 -22.46 53.45
CA VAL A 48 26.39 -22.78 54.32
C VAL A 48 26.43 -21.93 55.59
N THR A 49 27.61 -21.80 56.21
CA THR A 49 27.79 -20.97 57.40
C THR A 49 27.68 -19.48 57.06
N PHE A 50 28.21 -19.07 55.90
CA PHE A 50 28.00 -17.71 55.37
C PHE A 50 26.51 -17.40 55.17
N ALA A 51 25.77 -18.26 54.48
CA ALA A 51 24.34 -18.09 54.23
C ALA A 51 23.54 -18.02 55.54
N GLY A 52 23.83 -18.90 56.50
CA GLY A 52 23.20 -18.88 57.82
C GLY A 52 23.46 -17.59 58.61
N ASN A 53 24.70 -17.08 58.57
CA ASN A 53 25.07 -15.84 59.23
C ASN A 53 24.40 -14.60 58.60
N GLN A 54 24.28 -14.59 57.26
CA GLN A 54 23.57 -13.52 56.55
C GLN A 54 22.07 -13.55 56.83
N LEU A 55 21.45 -14.74 56.86
CA LEU A 55 20.05 -14.91 57.23
C LEU A 55 19.78 -14.41 58.67
N ALA A 56 20.68 -14.74 59.61
CA ALA A 56 20.57 -14.27 61.00
C ALA A 56 20.80 -12.76 61.15
N ARG A 57 21.55 -12.11 60.26
CA ARG A 57 21.67 -10.64 60.22
C ARG A 57 20.37 -10.00 59.72
N LEU A 58 19.77 -10.54 58.67
CA LEU A 58 18.49 -10.06 58.13
C LEU A 58 17.34 -10.23 59.14
N GLU A 59 17.28 -11.35 59.84
CA GLU A 59 16.29 -11.61 60.90
C GLU A 59 16.45 -10.64 62.09
N ARG A 60 17.69 -10.39 62.52
CA ARG A 60 17.99 -9.41 63.58
C ARG A 60 17.61 -7.99 63.17
N GLY A 61 17.87 -7.61 61.92
CA GLY A 61 17.45 -6.33 61.35
C GLY A 61 15.93 -6.18 61.32
N GLY A 62 15.23 -7.20 60.81
CA GLY A 62 13.77 -7.33 60.79
C GLY A 62 13.12 -7.13 62.17
N ASN A 63 13.74 -7.69 63.20
CA ASN A 63 13.21 -7.65 64.55
C ASN A 63 13.53 -6.35 65.30
N ARG A 64 14.66 -5.70 64.98
CA ARG A 64 15.09 -4.44 65.61
C ARG A 64 14.25 -3.25 65.15
N TYR A 65 13.81 -3.24 63.88
CA TYR A 65 13.05 -2.12 63.30
C TYR A 65 11.80 -2.57 62.52
N PRO A 66 10.78 -3.14 63.20
CA PRO A 66 9.63 -3.74 62.52
C PRO A 66 8.74 -2.72 61.79
N LYS A 67 8.64 -1.49 62.30
CA LYS A 67 7.80 -0.43 61.70
C LYS A 67 8.40 0.18 60.44
N THR A 68 9.72 0.39 60.41
CA THR A 68 10.39 0.98 59.24
C THR A 68 10.46 -0.02 58.09
N ILE A 69 10.72 -1.30 58.38
CA ILE A 69 10.78 -2.35 57.35
C ILE A 69 9.41 -2.61 56.75
N SER A 70 8.35 -2.62 57.57
CA SER A 70 6.98 -2.75 57.05
C SER A 70 6.54 -1.52 56.24
N ALA A 71 6.86 -0.31 56.68
CA ALA A 71 6.61 0.91 55.90
C ALA A 71 7.38 0.90 54.56
N LEU A 72 8.64 0.47 54.57
CA LEU A 72 9.44 0.33 53.36
C LEU A 72 8.85 -0.71 52.41
N LEU A 73 8.45 -1.88 52.93
CA LEU A 73 7.80 -2.94 52.14
C LEU A 73 6.51 -2.44 51.49
N LEU A 74 5.66 -1.75 52.26
CA LEU A 74 4.42 -1.15 51.74
C LEU A 74 4.70 -0.10 50.66
N LEU A 75 5.69 0.77 50.88
CA LEU A 75 6.09 1.77 49.90
C LEU A 75 6.59 1.10 48.60
N THR A 76 7.45 0.09 48.71
CA THR A 76 7.93 -0.65 47.53
C THR A 76 6.80 -1.38 46.80
N ALA A 77 5.85 -1.97 47.53
CA ALA A 77 4.69 -2.62 46.93
C ALA A 77 3.78 -1.62 46.21
N ALA A 78 3.55 -0.45 46.79
CA ALA A 78 2.78 0.62 46.17
C ALA A 78 3.45 1.14 44.88
N VAL A 79 4.77 1.35 44.91
CA VAL A 79 5.54 1.75 43.72
C VAL A 79 5.50 0.67 42.63
N ALA A 80 5.64 -0.61 43.00
CA ALA A 80 5.56 -1.72 42.06
C ALA A 80 4.17 -1.83 41.42
N ALA A 81 3.10 -1.74 42.22
CA ALA A 81 1.72 -1.77 41.73
C ALA A 81 1.42 -0.56 40.83
N GLY A 82 1.85 0.64 41.22
CA GLY A 82 1.70 1.85 40.41
C GLY A 82 2.44 1.77 39.08
N SER A 83 3.67 1.24 39.09
CA SER A 83 4.47 1.02 37.87
C SER A 83 3.81 -0.01 36.95
N TYR A 84 3.28 -1.10 37.50
CA TYR A 84 2.58 -2.13 36.72
C TYR A 84 1.29 -1.59 36.11
N TYR A 85 0.50 -0.85 36.88
CA TYR A 85 -0.76 -0.26 36.40
C TYR A 85 -0.53 0.78 35.30
N THR A 86 0.46 1.65 35.47
CA THR A 86 0.82 2.65 34.44
C THR A 86 1.34 2.01 33.17
N TRP A 87 2.17 0.97 33.27
CA TRP A 87 2.60 0.17 32.12
C TRP A 87 1.41 -0.47 31.40
N HIS A 88 0.52 -1.13 32.14
CA HIS A 88 -0.65 -1.81 31.59
C HIS A 88 -1.60 -0.81 30.89
N TRP A 89 -1.85 0.34 31.50
CA TRP A 89 -2.60 1.42 30.88
C TRP A 89 -1.93 1.94 29.61
N TYR A 90 -0.62 2.12 29.62
CA TYR A 90 0.13 2.59 28.45
C TYR A 90 0.06 1.61 27.28
N GLN A 91 0.19 0.30 27.54
CA GLN A 91 0.03 -0.75 26.52
C GLN A 91 -1.39 -0.81 25.94
N ASN A 92 -2.40 -0.51 26.76
CA ASN A 92 -3.82 -0.53 26.35
C ASN A 92 -4.30 0.81 25.78
N LYS A 93 -3.41 1.77 25.52
CA LYS A 93 -3.80 2.97 24.78
C LYS A 93 -4.29 2.57 23.38
N PRO A 94 -5.44 3.09 22.93
CA PRO A 94 -5.88 2.92 21.57
C PRO A 94 -4.77 3.38 20.63
N LYS A 95 -4.30 2.48 19.76
CA LYS A 95 -3.38 2.87 18.70
C LYS A 95 -4.16 3.74 17.71
N PRO A 96 -3.59 4.85 17.23
CA PRO A 96 -4.18 5.60 16.13
C PRO A 96 -4.49 4.65 14.98
N VAL A 97 -5.68 4.77 14.38
CA VAL A 97 -5.98 4.04 13.16
C VAL A 97 -5.13 4.68 12.06
N ASP A 98 -4.01 4.04 11.73
CA ASP A 98 -3.25 4.39 10.55
C ASP A 98 -4.19 4.16 9.37
N VAL A 99 -4.60 5.24 8.70
CA VAL A 99 -5.33 5.13 7.42
C VAL A 99 -4.45 4.27 6.52
N ALA A 100 -4.98 3.10 6.12
CA ALA A 100 -4.23 2.16 5.31
C ALA A 100 -3.62 2.93 4.13
N PRO A 101 -2.31 2.77 3.84
CA PRO A 101 -1.69 3.48 2.75
C PRO A 101 -2.46 3.15 1.48
N LEU A 102 -2.98 4.19 0.81
CA LEU A 102 -3.65 4.04 -0.47
C LEU A 102 -2.66 3.34 -1.40
N VAL A 103 -2.94 2.09 -1.75
CA VAL A 103 -2.12 1.35 -2.71
C VAL A 103 -2.40 1.99 -4.06
N VAL A 104 -1.51 2.91 -4.45
CA VAL A 104 -1.56 3.57 -5.73
C VAL A 104 -1.21 2.54 -6.79
N GLN A 105 -2.17 2.22 -7.66
CA GLN A 105 -1.96 1.29 -8.76
C GLN A 105 -1.43 2.06 -9.98
N ASP A 106 -0.23 1.72 -10.43
CA ASP A 106 0.29 2.22 -11.70
C ASP A 106 -0.44 1.53 -12.85
N ILE A 107 -1.04 2.33 -13.72
CA ILE A 107 -1.76 1.86 -14.90
C ILE A 107 -1.23 2.54 -16.16
N SER A 108 -1.41 1.86 -17.29
CA SER A 108 -1.07 2.37 -18.61
C SER A 108 -2.34 2.75 -19.37
N ALA A 109 -2.22 3.77 -20.23
CA ALA A 109 -3.26 4.18 -21.16
C ALA A 109 -2.80 3.96 -22.59
N SER A 110 -3.73 3.60 -23.46
CA SER A 110 -3.54 3.54 -24.92
C SER A 110 -4.59 4.42 -25.59
N VAL A 111 -4.18 5.16 -26.62
CA VAL A 111 -5.08 6.05 -27.36
C VAL A 111 -5.30 5.49 -28.76
N GLN A 112 -6.56 5.26 -29.10
CA GLN A 112 -6.98 4.84 -30.42
C GLN A 112 -7.32 6.06 -31.26
N ARG A 113 -6.65 6.19 -32.41
CA ARG A 113 -6.93 7.23 -33.41
C ARG A 113 -8.37 7.13 -33.94
N PRO A 114 -8.97 8.25 -34.37
CA PRO A 114 -10.30 8.23 -34.97
C PRO A 114 -10.31 7.47 -36.30
N SER A 115 -11.44 6.86 -36.63
CA SER A 115 -11.66 6.22 -37.93
C SER A 115 -11.63 7.24 -39.06
N ALA A 116 -11.14 6.83 -40.23
CA ALA A 116 -11.22 7.66 -41.43
C ALA A 116 -12.69 7.92 -41.80
N VAL A 117 -13.00 9.16 -42.15
CA VAL A 117 -14.33 9.52 -42.65
C VAL A 117 -14.51 8.87 -44.02
N ASN A 118 -15.65 8.21 -44.21
CA ASN A 118 -16.00 7.63 -45.50
C ASN A 118 -16.84 8.64 -46.30
N TYR A 119 -16.17 9.43 -47.13
CA TYR A 119 -16.84 10.44 -47.98
C TYR A 119 -17.73 9.86 -49.07
N ASN A 120 -17.73 8.53 -49.30
CA ASN A 120 -18.60 7.88 -50.26
C ASN A 120 -19.97 7.48 -49.67
N ARG A 121 -20.16 7.66 -48.36
CA ARG A 121 -21.44 7.42 -47.68
C ARG A 121 -21.87 8.73 -47.04
N ASP A 122 -23.16 9.06 -47.12
CA ASP A 122 -23.78 10.17 -46.38
C ASP A 122 -23.92 9.86 -44.87
N ASP A 123 -22.90 9.24 -44.29
CA ASP A 123 -22.84 8.96 -42.86
C ASP A 123 -22.01 10.06 -42.20
N ASN A 124 -22.71 11.10 -41.72
CA ASN A 124 -22.11 12.23 -41.01
C ASN A 124 -21.80 11.87 -39.54
N SER A 125 -21.32 10.65 -39.30
CA SER A 125 -21.01 10.15 -37.96
C SER A 125 -19.83 10.92 -37.36
N ALA A 126 -20.02 11.40 -36.12
CA ALA A 126 -18.99 12.13 -35.40
C ALA A 126 -17.77 11.24 -35.17
N GLN A 127 -16.58 11.78 -35.44
CA GLN A 127 -15.34 11.07 -35.15
C GLN A 127 -15.09 10.99 -33.64
N ILE A 128 -14.72 9.80 -33.19
CA ILE A 128 -14.42 9.54 -31.78
C ILE A 128 -12.95 9.16 -31.57
N VAL A 129 -12.39 9.58 -30.44
CA VAL A 129 -11.08 9.14 -29.97
C VAL A 129 -11.29 8.39 -28.67
N VAL A 130 -10.72 7.19 -28.56
CA VAL A 130 -10.93 6.31 -27.40
C VAL A 130 -9.62 6.14 -26.66
N VAL A 131 -9.61 6.53 -25.39
CA VAL A 131 -8.52 6.27 -24.45
C VAL A 131 -8.92 5.04 -23.62
N THR A 132 -8.15 3.97 -23.75
CA THR A 132 -8.36 2.72 -23.02
C THR A 132 -7.29 2.55 -21.96
N PHE A 133 -7.73 2.37 -20.71
CA PHE A 133 -6.88 2.13 -19.56
C PHE A 133 -6.75 0.62 -19.30
N SER A 134 -5.57 0.18 -18.83
CA SER A 134 -5.31 -1.25 -18.55
C SER A 134 -6.13 -1.79 -17.38
N ARG A 135 -6.55 -0.92 -16.45
CA ARG A 135 -7.41 -1.24 -15.30
C ARG A 135 -8.45 -0.14 -15.07
N SER A 136 -9.34 -0.35 -14.11
CA SER A 136 -10.37 0.63 -13.70
C SER A 136 -9.70 1.93 -13.24
N ALA A 137 -9.95 3.00 -13.98
CA ALA A 137 -9.29 4.30 -13.80
C ALA A 137 -10.28 5.43 -13.50
N ALA A 138 -11.53 5.28 -13.95
CA ALA A 138 -12.56 6.29 -13.81
C ALA A 138 -13.04 6.46 -12.36
N PRO A 139 -13.22 7.69 -11.87
CA PRO A 139 -14.04 7.94 -10.69
C PRO A 139 -15.49 7.50 -10.94
N VAL A 140 -16.05 6.70 -10.05
CA VAL A 140 -17.41 6.14 -10.18
C VAL A 140 -18.47 7.24 -10.37
N THR A 141 -18.24 8.42 -9.80
CA THR A 141 -19.15 9.58 -9.87
C THR A 141 -19.18 10.27 -11.24
N LEU A 142 -18.17 10.03 -12.09
CA LEU A 142 -17.99 10.65 -13.41
C LEU A 142 -18.35 9.71 -14.59
N ILE A 143 -18.58 8.43 -14.34
CA ILE A 143 -18.98 7.48 -15.39
C ILE A 143 -20.33 7.92 -15.99
N GLY A 144 -20.38 8.01 -17.32
CA GLY A 144 -21.56 8.47 -18.06
C GLY A 144 -21.78 9.98 -18.04
N LYS A 145 -20.97 10.77 -17.34
CA LYS A 145 -21.07 12.24 -17.31
C LYS A 145 -20.01 12.90 -18.20
N PRO A 146 -20.27 14.11 -18.71
CA PRO A 146 -19.25 14.87 -19.41
C PRO A 146 -18.11 15.22 -18.47
N VAL A 147 -16.88 15.05 -18.96
CA VAL A 147 -15.64 15.35 -18.25
C VAL A 147 -15.12 16.70 -18.75
N THR A 148 -15.05 17.69 -17.86
CA THR A 148 -14.68 19.07 -18.21
C THR A 148 -13.29 19.48 -17.70
N ALA A 149 -12.67 18.65 -16.85
CA ALA A 149 -11.38 18.95 -16.23
C ALA A 149 -10.46 17.71 -16.23
N GLY A 150 -9.15 17.95 -16.14
CA GLY A 150 -8.13 16.90 -16.02
C GLY A 150 -7.73 16.21 -17.32
N ILE A 151 -8.30 16.61 -18.46
CA ILE A 151 -7.89 16.13 -19.78
C ILE A 151 -7.89 17.26 -20.81
N THR A 152 -6.84 17.32 -21.61
CA THR A 152 -6.72 18.29 -22.71
C THR A 152 -6.25 17.61 -23.99
N LEU A 153 -6.68 18.15 -25.13
CA LEU A 153 -6.31 17.70 -26.46
C LEU A 153 -5.59 18.84 -27.18
N THR A 154 -4.36 18.59 -27.64
CA THR A 154 -3.54 19.56 -28.36
C THR A 154 -3.18 19.01 -29.73
N PRO A 155 -3.43 19.72 -30.85
CA PRO A 155 -4.13 21.01 -30.96
C PRO A 155 -5.57 20.97 -30.43
N ALA A 156 -6.06 22.13 -29.97
CA ALA A 156 -7.41 22.26 -29.41
C ALA A 156 -8.48 21.89 -30.46
N MET A 157 -9.45 21.09 -30.05
CA MET A 157 -10.58 20.68 -30.87
C MET A 157 -11.88 20.77 -30.07
N GLU A 158 -12.94 21.25 -30.72
CA GLU A 158 -14.28 21.26 -30.16
C GLU A 158 -14.83 19.84 -30.07
N GLY A 159 -15.22 19.43 -28.87
CA GLY A 159 -15.78 18.11 -28.61
C GLY A 159 -16.08 17.92 -27.12
N GLU A 160 -16.55 16.73 -26.79
CA GLU A 160 -16.92 16.36 -25.41
C GLU A 160 -16.23 15.07 -24.99
N TRP A 161 -15.64 15.10 -23.80
CA TRP A 161 -15.07 13.93 -23.16
C TRP A 161 -16.11 13.25 -22.27
N GLN A 162 -16.21 11.92 -22.33
CA GLN A 162 -17.14 11.16 -21.49
C GLN A 162 -16.56 9.79 -21.17
N TRP A 163 -16.63 9.40 -19.91
CA TRP A 163 -16.35 8.03 -19.49
C TRP A 163 -17.48 7.11 -19.96
N ARG A 164 -17.20 6.21 -20.90
CA ARG A 164 -18.16 5.19 -21.33
C ARG A 164 -18.30 4.06 -20.32
N ASN A 165 -17.21 3.74 -19.62
CA ASN A 165 -17.19 2.79 -18.52
C ASN A 165 -15.99 3.09 -17.61
N ASP A 166 -15.66 2.18 -16.70
CA ASP A 166 -14.55 2.28 -15.74
C ASP A 166 -13.16 2.38 -16.39
N ARG A 167 -13.01 1.99 -17.67
CA ARG A 167 -11.72 1.86 -18.39
C ARG A 167 -11.63 2.62 -19.70
N LYS A 168 -12.73 3.16 -20.22
CA LYS A 168 -12.80 3.80 -21.54
C LYS A 168 -13.30 5.21 -21.42
N LEU A 169 -12.41 6.15 -21.75
CA LEU A 169 -12.71 7.56 -21.87
C LEU A 169 -12.79 7.91 -23.36
N VAL A 170 -13.90 8.52 -23.78
CA VAL A 170 -14.17 8.78 -25.20
C VAL A 170 -14.33 10.27 -25.42
N PHE A 171 -13.58 10.80 -26.39
CA PHE A 171 -13.78 12.13 -26.94
C PHE A 171 -14.67 12.02 -28.18
N THR A 172 -15.75 12.79 -28.21
CA THR A 172 -16.61 12.92 -29.40
C THR A 172 -16.41 14.29 -29.99
N ALA A 173 -15.83 14.37 -31.18
CA ALA A 173 -15.55 15.64 -31.83
C ALA A 173 -16.82 16.24 -32.46
N LYS A 174 -16.98 17.57 -32.38
CA LYS A 174 -18.07 18.30 -33.04
C LYS A 174 -17.80 18.52 -34.53
N LYS A 175 -16.53 18.50 -34.94
CA LYS A 175 -16.07 18.71 -36.31
C LYS A 175 -15.09 17.60 -36.68
N THR A 176 -15.01 17.31 -37.98
CA THR A 176 -14.05 16.35 -38.53
C THR A 176 -12.61 16.78 -38.25
N PHE A 177 -11.79 15.83 -37.83
CA PHE A 177 -10.38 16.04 -37.62
C PHE A 177 -9.67 16.38 -38.95
N PRO A 178 -8.79 17.39 -38.98
CA PRO A 178 -7.87 17.60 -40.08
C PRO A 178 -7.04 16.33 -40.36
N MET A 179 -6.82 16.04 -41.64
CA MET A 179 -6.06 14.87 -42.07
C MET A 179 -4.56 15.02 -41.82
N GLY A 180 -3.90 13.90 -41.48
CA GLY A 180 -2.45 13.83 -41.28
C GLY A 180 -1.90 14.71 -40.17
N LYS A 181 -2.71 15.04 -39.15
CA LYS A 181 -2.30 15.84 -38.00
C LYS A 181 -2.05 14.96 -36.78
N THR A 182 -0.99 15.28 -36.06
CA THR A 182 -0.67 14.64 -34.77
C THR A 182 -1.31 15.41 -33.63
N TYR A 183 -1.96 14.67 -32.74
CA TYR A 183 -2.60 15.18 -31.54
C TYR A 183 -1.97 14.54 -30.30
N THR A 184 -1.85 15.34 -29.25
CA THR A 184 -1.40 14.93 -27.92
C THR A 184 -2.57 15.04 -26.96
N VAL A 185 -2.88 13.95 -26.27
CA VAL A 185 -3.81 13.88 -25.15
C VAL A 185 -2.99 14.01 -23.87
N ASP A 186 -3.20 15.08 -23.11
CA ASP A 186 -2.61 15.25 -21.78
C ASP A 186 -3.65 14.91 -20.71
N MET A 187 -3.27 14.03 -19.79
CA MET A 187 -4.12 13.50 -18.73
C MET A 187 -3.51 13.86 -17.37
N ASP A 188 -4.18 14.75 -16.65
CA ASP A 188 -3.84 15.03 -15.25
C ASP A 188 -4.46 13.98 -14.34
N ALA A 189 -3.64 13.02 -13.93
CA ALA A 189 -4.04 11.89 -13.09
C ALA A 189 -4.74 12.33 -11.78
N LYS A 190 -4.40 13.48 -11.22
CA LYS A 190 -4.97 13.93 -9.92
C LYS A 190 -6.44 14.34 -10.02
N THR A 191 -6.83 14.89 -11.16
CA THR A 191 -8.18 15.45 -11.35
C THR A 191 -9.07 14.53 -12.20
N LEU A 192 -8.47 13.81 -13.16
CA LEU A 192 -9.19 12.94 -14.08
C LEU A 192 -9.50 11.54 -13.51
N LEU A 193 -8.58 10.98 -12.72
CA LEU A 193 -8.62 9.58 -12.29
C LEU A 193 -9.07 9.43 -10.83
N ALA A 194 -9.43 8.20 -10.46
CA ALA A 194 -9.72 7.88 -9.07
C ALA A 194 -8.47 8.08 -8.18
N PRO A 195 -8.60 8.51 -6.90
CA PRO A 195 -7.46 8.89 -6.05
C PRO A 195 -6.42 7.77 -5.81
N GLN A 196 -6.83 6.52 -5.99
CA GLN A 196 -6.02 5.31 -5.81
C GLN A 196 -5.29 4.85 -7.08
N VAL A 197 -5.33 5.65 -8.16
CA VAL A 197 -4.80 5.30 -9.47
C VAL A 197 -3.73 6.31 -9.89
N ALA A 198 -2.56 5.81 -10.28
CA ALA A 198 -1.53 6.62 -10.92
C ALA A 198 -1.32 6.16 -12.36
N LEU A 199 -0.95 7.11 -13.21
CA LEU A 199 -0.73 6.88 -14.63
C LEU A 199 0.77 6.86 -14.91
N THR A 200 1.28 5.78 -15.52
CA THR A 200 2.71 5.66 -15.86
C THR A 200 3.14 6.73 -16.85
N GLU A 201 2.28 7.06 -17.82
CA GLU A 201 2.52 8.07 -18.84
C GLU A 201 1.32 9.02 -18.93
N LYS A 202 1.55 10.31 -18.64
CA LYS A 202 0.50 11.34 -18.64
C LYS A 202 0.10 11.80 -20.03
N GLN A 203 0.99 11.65 -21.00
CA GLN A 203 0.78 12.13 -22.36
C GLN A 203 0.79 10.97 -23.34
N LYS A 204 -0.18 10.97 -24.25
CA LYS A 204 -0.23 10.02 -25.36
C LYS A 204 -0.54 10.73 -26.64
N THR A 205 0.14 10.31 -27.71
CA THR A 205 0.00 10.92 -29.03
C THR A 205 -0.69 9.97 -29.99
N PHE A 206 -1.42 10.54 -30.94
CA PHE A 206 -1.99 9.81 -32.07
C PHE A 206 -1.98 10.70 -33.31
N THR A 207 -1.94 10.07 -34.48
CA THR A 207 -1.98 10.77 -35.77
C THR A 207 -3.26 10.39 -36.51
N THR A 208 -3.95 11.40 -37.03
CA THR A 208 -5.17 11.22 -37.83
C THR A 208 -4.83 10.62 -39.20
N PRO A 209 -5.78 9.93 -39.85
CA PRO A 209 -5.56 9.40 -41.19
C PRO A 209 -5.04 10.47 -42.16
N GLU A 210 -4.01 10.14 -42.92
CA GLU A 210 -3.40 11.04 -43.89
C GLU A 210 -4.24 11.14 -45.16
N PHE A 211 -4.13 12.29 -45.81
CA PHE A 211 -4.60 12.45 -47.19
C PHE A 211 -3.65 11.70 -48.11
N TYR A 212 -4.17 10.86 -48.99
CA TYR A 212 -3.38 10.18 -50.00
C TYR A 212 -4.11 10.13 -51.33
N TYR A 213 -3.32 10.08 -52.40
CA TYR A 213 -3.81 9.88 -53.76
C TYR A 213 -3.25 8.57 -54.31
N ARG A 214 -3.98 7.96 -55.23
CA ARG A 214 -3.56 6.80 -55.99
C ARG A 214 -3.66 7.12 -57.47
N GLY A 215 -2.58 6.83 -58.21
CA GLY A 215 -2.59 6.90 -59.67
C GLY A 215 -3.55 5.88 -60.25
N GLY A 216 -4.43 6.34 -61.12
CA GLY A 216 -5.31 5.52 -61.95
C GLY A 216 -4.66 5.15 -63.28
N ARG A 217 -5.47 4.67 -64.22
CA ARG A 217 -5.01 4.38 -65.58
C ARG A 217 -4.72 5.67 -66.33
N ALA A 218 -3.68 5.62 -67.15
CA ALA A 218 -3.39 6.64 -68.15
C ALA A 218 -3.85 6.10 -69.52
N GLU A 219 -4.69 6.86 -70.20
CA GLU A 219 -5.24 6.52 -71.51
C GLU A 219 -4.82 7.60 -72.51
N PHE A 220 -4.37 7.16 -73.68
CA PHE A 220 -4.01 8.06 -74.77
C PHE A 220 -5.07 7.92 -75.88
N TYR A 221 -5.69 9.04 -76.22
CA TYR A 221 -6.76 9.11 -77.21
C TYR A 221 -6.32 9.99 -78.38
N GLN A 222 -6.51 9.50 -79.60
CA GLN A 222 -6.29 10.25 -80.83
C GLN A 222 -7.62 10.39 -81.56
N ASP A 223 -7.96 11.60 -81.97
CA ASP A 223 -9.24 11.87 -82.63
C ASP A 223 -9.29 11.11 -83.98
N PRO A 224 -10.30 10.25 -84.21
CA PRO A 224 -10.46 9.51 -85.47
C PRO A 224 -10.66 10.39 -86.70
N GLN A 225 -11.14 11.64 -86.53
CA GLN A 225 -11.41 12.58 -87.62
C GLN A 225 -10.24 13.55 -87.86
N ASP A 226 -9.39 13.78 -86.85
CA ASP A 226 -8.23 14.65 -86.94
C ASP A 226 -7.02 14.01 -86.22
N PRO A 227 -6.16 13.27 -86.95
CA PRO A 227 -5.00 12.60 -86.38
C PRO A 227 -4.00 13.53 -85.67
N MET A 228 -4.07 14.84 -85.87
CA MET A 228 -3.22 15.81 -85.17
C MET A 228 -3.72 16.13 -83.75
N LYS A 229 -4.98 15.83 -83.43
CA LYS A 229 -5.53 16.01 -82.08
C LYS A 229 -5.29 14.79 -81.21
N LYS A 230 -4.44 14.98 -80.20
CA LYS A 230 -4.01 13.95 -79.24
C LYS A 230 -4.37 14.39 -77.84
N HIS A 231 -5.01 13.52 -77.08
CA HIS A 231 -5.39 13.72 -75.69
C HIS A 231 -4.78 12.64 -74.81
N ALA A 232 -4.39 13.00 -73.59
CA ALA A 232 -4.00 12.06 -72.56
C ALA A 232 -4.93 12.24 -71.36
N ILE A 233 -5.55 11.16 -70.90
CA ILE A 233 -6.40 11.12 -69.71
C ILE A 233 -5.61 10.41 -68.63
N ILE A 234 -5.36 11.08 -67.50
CA ILE A 234 -4.67 10.49 -66.35
C ILE A 234 -5.65 10.46 -65.19
N GLY A 235 -6.09 9.25 -64.81
CA GLY A 235 -6.95 9.09 -63.65
C GLY A 235 -6.19 9.33 -62.34
N LEU A 236 -6.79 10.06 -61.41
CA LEU A 236 -6.31 10.20 -60.04
C LEU A 236 -7.48 9.89 -59.10
N THR A 237 -7.24 9.06 -58.08
CA THR A 237 -8.24 8.75 -57.04
C THR A 237 -7.74 9.24 -55.70
N PHE A 238 -8.59 9.97 -54.98
CA PHE A 238 -8.30 10.53 -53.67
C PHE A 238 -9.11 9.82 -52.58
N ASN A 239 -8.59 9.77 -51.35
CA ASN A 239 -9.34 9.26 -50.21
C ASN A 239 -10.28 10.31 -49.56
N ALA A 240 -10.21 11.56 -50.01
CA ALA A 240 -11.04 12.66 -49.57
C ALA A 240 -11.34 13.61 -50.73
N PRO A 241 -12.38 14.46 -50.63
CA PRO A 241 -12.64 15.52 -51.61
C PRO A 241 -11.41 16.43 -51.76
N ALA A 242 -10.97 16.62 -53.01
CA ALA A 242 -9.88 17.52 -53.35
C ALA A 242 -10.45 18.71 -54.10
N ASP A 243 -10.04 19.92 -53.69
CA ASP A 243 -10.39 21.15 -54.40
C ASP A 243 -9.24 21.55 -55.32
N VAL A 244 -9.57 22.01 -56.52
CA VAL A 244 -8.58 22.48 -57.49
C VAL A 244 -8.50 24.00 -57.34
N LYS A 245 -7.39 24.49 -56.79
CA LYS A 245 -7.12 25.93 -56.77
C LYS A 245 -6.89 26.39 -58.22
N ASN A 246 -7.87 27.13 -58.75
CA ASN A 246 -7.74 27.92 -59.97
C ASN A 246 -6.97 29.21 -59.70
#